data_AF-A0A2G6N4T8-F1
#
_entry.id   AF-A0A2G6N4T8-F1
#
_cell.length_a   1.000
_cell.length_b   1.000
_cell.length_c   1.000
_cell.angle_alpha   90.00
_cell.angle_beta   90.00
_cell.angle_gamma   90.00
#
_symmetry.space_group_name_H-M   'P 1'
#
loop_
_entity.id
_entity.type
_entity.pdbx_description
1 polymer ?
#
loop_
_entity_poly.entity_id
_entity_poly.type
_entity_poly.pdbx_seq_one_letter_code
_entity_poly.pdbx_strand_id
1 'polypeptide(L)'
;MAFETKEEVLEKVMGMEKPTCPHCSIQMSIWEVPPINVGDGLGWGTPYLFMCFNDECPLYTKGWDNLLDNYAHHASYRCINYPGTEQFELIPVFSPVGAQGQVIDDKILAEEEALKQNIKKGFSVLADCFVNNDGITILRLLTDPSEPVRVRMKAAEMIGDIGELEAIEPIRNLKFGNQRLQEQVDAAISKIHERFFTRECPFCAEIIKKRAKVCKHCGKDVAGQ
;
A
#
# COMPACT_ATOMS: atom_id res chain seq x y z
N MET A 1 -30.22 2.00 11.19
CA MET A 1 -29.27 0.88 11.08
C MET A 1 -27.96 1.47 10.64
N ALA A 2 -26.95 1.47 11.51
CA ALA A 2 -25.59 1.77 11.07
C ALA A 2 -25.12 0.55 10.27
N PHE A 3 -24.80 0.75 8.98
CA PHE A 3 -24.13 -0.29 8.21
C PHE A 3 -22.70 -0.37 8.73
N GLU A 4 -22.34 -1.49 9.34
CA GLU A 4 -20.96 -1.70 9.77
C GLU A 4 -20.09 -1.90 8.54
N THR A 5 -19.02 -1.11 8.42
CA THR A 5 -18.06 -1.31 7.34
C THR A 5 -17.23 -2.55 7.62
N LYS A 6 -16.69 -3.17 6.57
CA LYS A 6 -15.76 -4.30 6.71
C LYS A 6 -14.52 -3.93 7.53
N GLU A 7 -14.13 -2.66 7.57
CA GLU A 7 -13.01 -2.16 8.37
C GLU A 7 -13.40 -2.08 9.85
N GLU A 8 -14.59 -1.56 10.16
CA GLU A 8 -15.12 -1.52 11.54
C GLU A 8 -15.28 -2.92 12.14
N VAL A 9 -15.72 -3.91 11.35
CA VAL A 9 -15.82 -5.29 11.82
C VAL A 9 -14.43 -5.89 12.09
N LEU A 10 -13.43 -5.57 11.26
CA LEU A 10 -12.06 -6.04 11.48
C LEU A 10 -11.49 -5.52 12.80
N GLU A 11 -11.63 -4.22 13.05
CA GLU A 11 -11.17 -3.59 14.31
C GLU A 11 -11.80 -4.26 15.53
N LYS A 12 -13.10 -4.58 15.46
CA LYS A 12 -13.80 -5.32 16.52
C LYS A 12 -13.24 -6.71 16.70
N VAL A 13 -13.08 -7.49 15.63
CA VAL A 13 -12.59 -8.88 15.68
C VAL A 13 -11.14 -8.94 16.18
N MET A 14 -10.32 -7.96 15.84
CA MET A 14 -8.96 -7.84 16.35
C MET A 14 -8.88 -7.53 17.85
N GLY A 15 -9.85 -6.75 18.37
CA GLY A 15 -9.95 -6.46 19.79
C GLY A 15 -10.49 -7.62 20.63
N MET A 16 -10.99 -8.69 20.00
CA MET A 16 -11.50 -9.88 20.68
C MET A 16 -10.36 -10.84 21.05
N GLU A 17 -10.60 -11.64 22.09
CA GLU A 17 -9.70 -12.73 22.43
C GLU A 17 -9.76 -13.83 21.37
N LYS A 18 -8.62 -14.16 20.75
CA LYS A 18 -8.58 -15.20 19.71
C LYS A 18 -8.87 -16.57 20.35
N PRO A 19 -9.88 -17.31 19.86
CA PRO A 19 -10.24 -18.60 20.41
C PRO A 19 -9.12 -19.64 20.19
N THR A 20 -9.08 -20.64 21.06
CA THR A 20 -8.22 -21.81 20.89
C THR A 20 -8.97 -22.91 20.15
N CYS A 21 -8.27 -23.62 19.27
CA CYS A 21 -8.87 -24.72 18.54
C CYS A 21 -9.22 -25.88 19.49
N PRO A 22 -10.46 -26.41 19.48
CA PRO A 22 -10.85 -27.52 20.36
C PRO A 22 -10.14 -28.84 20.04
N HIS A 23 -9.49 -28.94 18.88
CA HIS A 23 -8.85 -30.17 18.40
C HIS A 23 -7.33 -30.22 18.62
N CYS A 24 -6.66 -29.06 18.68
CA CYS A 24 -5.21 -28.99 18.87
C CYS A 24 -4.76 -27.97 19.92
N SER A 25 -5.70 -27.24 20.54
CA SER A 25 -5.45 -26.24 21.59
C SER A 25 -4.50 -25.09 21.20
N ILE A 26 -4.25 -24.90 19.91
CA ILE A 26 -3.48 -23.76 19.38
C ILE A 26 -4.42 -22.59 19.12
N GLN A 27 -3.94 -21.38 19.38
CA GLN A 27 -4.65 -20.13 19.10
C GLN A 27 -4.94 -20.00 17.60
N MET A 28 -6.18 -19.65 17.25
CA MET A 28 -6.60 -19.47 15.87
C MET A 28 -6.16 -18.11 15.30
N SER A 29 -6.06 -18.02 13.98
CA SER A 29 -5.75 -16.77 13.26
C SER A 29 -7.02 -16.18 12.67
N ILE A 30 -7.03 -14.87 12.43
CA ILE A 30 -8.13 -14.20 11.73
C ILE A 30 -8.05 -14.56 10.25
N TRP A 31 -9.18 -14.91 9.67
CA TRP A 31 -9.35 -15.24 8.26
C TRP A 31 -10.43 -14.35 7.65
N GLU A 32 -10.08 -13.70 6.55
CA GLU A 32 -11.00 -12.90 5.76
C GLU A 32 -11.85 -13.79 4.86
N VAL A 33 -13.17 -13.69 4.98
CA VAL A 33 -14.10 -14.43 4.15
C VAL A 33 -14.01 -13.92 2.70
N PRO A 34 -13.98 -14.81 1.68
CA PRO A 34 -14.00 -14.43 0.28
C PRO A 34 -15.10 -13.41 -0.04
N PRO A 35 -14.81 -12.34 -0.80
CA PRO A 35 -15.83 -11.35 -1.16
C PRO A 35 -16.91 -11.93 -2.08
N ILE A 36 -16.64 -13.07 -2.71
CA ILE A 36 -17.57 -13.80 -3.55
C ILE A 36 -18.04 -15.03 -2.77
N ASN A 37 -19.30 -15.00 -2.34
CA ASN A 37 -19.94 -16.14 -1.70
C ASN A 37 -20.14 -17.26 -2.74
N VAL A 38 -19.79 -18.49 -2.36
CA VAL A 38 -19.97 -19.70 -3.19
C VAL A 38 -21.17 -20.48 -2.64
N GLY A 39 -22.01 -21.04 -3.51
CA GLY A 39 -23.18 -21.84 -3.11
C GLY A 39 -24.48 -21.05 -3.18
N ASP A 40 -25.22 -20.99 -2.06
CA ASP A 40 -26.52 -20.32 -1.94
C ASP A 40 -26.45 -18.78 -1.87
N GLY A 41 -25.22 -18.23 -1.82
CA GLY A 41 -24.96 -16.80 -1.77
C GLY A 41 -25.06 -16.18 -0.37
N LEU A 42 -25.45 -16.95 0.66
CA LEU A 42 -25.60 -16.45 2.02
C LEU A 42 -24.24 -16.30 2.74
N GLY A 43 -23.26 -17.13 2.36
CA GLY A 43 -21.93 -17.11 2.96
C GLY A 43 -21.98 -17.39 4.46
N TRP A 44 -21.08 -16.77 5.23
CA TRP A 44 -20.95 -16.98 6.67
C TRP A 44 -21.55 -15.84 7.52
N GLY A 45 -22.24 -14.87 6.91
CA GLY A 45 -22.89 -13.77 7.64
C GLY A 45 -21.94 -12.78 8.35
N THR A 46 -20.63 -13.00 8.31
CA THR A 46 -19.58 -12.09 8.82
C THR A 46 -18.42 -12.03 7.84
N PRO A 47 -17.75 -10.88 7.68
CA PRO A 47 -16.58 -10.74 6.80
C PRO A 47 -15.31 -11.40 7.34
N TYR A 48 -15.26 -11.74 8.63
CA TYR A 48 -14.10 -12.40 9.25
C TYR A 48 -14.52 -13.54 10.16
N LEU A 49 -13.69 -14.59 10.17
CA LEU A 49 -13.80 -15.74 11.04
C LEU A 49 -12.45 -16.01 11.70
N PHE A 50 -12.45 -16.77 12.78
CA PHE A 50 -11.22 -17.39 13.29
C PHE A 50 -11.04 -18.76 12.66
N MET A 51 -9.83 -19.10 12.22
CA MET A 51 -9.54 -20.38 11.60
C MET A 51 -8.24 -21.00 12.14
N CYS A 52 -8.25 -22.31 12.33
CA CYS A 52 -7.07 -23.07 12.73
C CYS A 52 -6.19 -23.42 11.53
N PHE A 53 -5.03 -22.78 11.43
CA PHE A 53 -4.02 -23.05 10.41
C PHE A 53 -2.93 -24.05 10.83
N ASN A 54 -3.11 -24.76 11.95
CA ASN A 54 -2.16 -25.80 12.37
C ASN A 54 -2.26 -27.04 11.46
N ASP A 55 -1.22 -27.29 10.67
CA ASP A 55 -1.14 -28.44 9.76
C ASP A 55 -0.91 -29.78 10.49
N GLU A 56 -0.56 -29.75 11.77
CA GLU A 56 -0.47 -30.93 12.63
C GLU A 56 -1.77 -31.20 13.40
N CYS A 57 -2.81 -30.40 13.18
CA CYS A 57 -4.07 -30.55 13.89
C CYS A 57 -4.67 -31.95 13.61
N PRO A 58 -5.07 -32.73 14.63
CA PRO A 58 -5.64 -34.06 14.44
C PRO A 58 -6.89 -34.07 13.56
N LEU A 59 -7.67 -32.99 13.62
CA LEU A 59 -8.83 -32.78 12.76
C LEU A 59 -8.41 -32.68 11.28
N TYR A 60 -7.40 -31.85 10.99
CA TYR A 60 -6.93 -31.59 9.63
C TYR A 60 -6.16 -32.78 9.04
N THR A 61 -5.28 -33.40 9.80
CA THR A 61 -4.48 -34.55 9.34
C THR A 61 -5.38 -35.75 9.00
N LYS A 62 -6.31 -36.11 9.92
CA LYS A 62 -7.27 -37.20 9.70
C LYS A 62 -8.34 -36.85 8.66
N GLY A 63 -8.56 -35.57 8.39
CA GLY A 63 -9.56 -35.12 7.42
C GLY A 63 -9.26 -35.55 5.99
N TRP A 64 -7.97 -35.62 5.63
CA TRP A 64 -7.52 -36.11 4.32
C TRP A 64 -7.97 -37.55 4.05
N ASP A 65 -7.69 -38.45 4.99
CA ASP A 65 -8.09 -39.85 4.89
C ASP A 65 -9.61 -39.99 4.97
N ASN A 66 -10.26 -39.27 5.89
CA ASN A 66 -11.71 -39.35 6.11
C ASN A 66 -12.54 -38.95 4.88
N LEU A 67 -12.17 -37.84 4.21
CA LEU A 67 -12.87 -37.39 3.00
C LEU A 67 -12.52 -38.26 1.78
N LEU A 68 -11.31 -38.81 1.74
CA LEU A 68 -10.93 -39.76 0.70
C LEU A 68 -11.72 -41.07 0.83
N ASP A 69 -11.82 -41.63 2.03
CA ASP A 69 -12.48 -42.91 2.29
C ASP A 69 -14.01 -42.84 2.10
N ASN A 70 -14.64 -41.76 2.55
CA ASN A 70 -16.10 -41.64 2.50
C ASN A 70 -16.63 -41.01 1.21
N TYR A 71 -15.85 -40.15 0.56
CA TYR A 71 -16.32 -39.35 -0.58
C TYR A 71 -15.40 -39.41 -1.81
N ALA A 72 -14.31 -40.19 -1.78
CA ALA A 72 -13.34 -40.31 -2.88
C ALA A 72 -12.76 -38.95 -3.35
N HIS A 73 -12.72 -37.97 -2.45
CA HIS A 73 -12.20 -36.63 -2.70
C HIS A 73 -10.97 -36.36 -1.84
N HIS A 74 -9.87 -35.96 -2.48
CA HIS A 74 -8.66 -35.53 -1.77
C HIS A 74 -8.84 -34.10 -1.24
N ALA A 75 -9.44 -34.00 -0.06
CA ALA A 75 -9.69 -32.77 0.66
C ALA A 75 -9.55 -33.02 2.16
N SER A 76 -9.41 -31.96 2.95
CA SER A 76 -9.50 -32.02 4.41
C SER A 76 -10.45 -30.92 4.90
N TYR A 77 -10.59 -30.76 6.21
CA TYR A 77 -11.37 -29.69 6.83
C TYR A 77 -10.53 -28.95 7.87
N ARG A 78 -10.69 -27.62 7.94
CA ARG A 78 -10.15 -26.77 9.00
C ARG A 78 -11.27 -26.33 9.92
N CYS A 79 -10.95 -26.20 11.20
CA CYS A 79 -11.88 -25.69 12.20
C CYS A 79 -11.98 -24.16 12.10
N ILE A 80 -13.21 -23.65 12.05
CA ILE A 80 -13.53 -22.22 12.09
C ILE A 80 -14.36 -21.89 13.33
N ASN A 81 -14.32 -20.63 13.77
CA ASN A 81 -15.14 -20.09 14.83
C ASN A 81 -15.70 -18.71 14.44
N TYR A 82 -16.96 -18.47 14.77
CA TYR A 82 -17.59 -17.17 14.55
C TYR A 82 -17.22 -16.19 15.67
N PRO A 83 -16.70 -14.99 15.35
CA PRO A 83 -16.27 -14.03 16.36
C PRO A 83 -17.34 -13.71 17.40
N GLY A 84 -16.96 -13.70 18.67
CA GLY A 84 -17.88 -13.44 19.80
C GLY A 84 -18.78 -14.61 20.18
N THR A 85 -18.58 -15.80 19.61
CA THR A 85 -19.37 -17.00 19.91
C THR A 85 -18.49 -18.19 20.27
N GLU A 86 -19.09 -19.21 20.90
CA GLU A 86 -18.48 -20.52 21.11
C GLU A 86 -18.83 -21.51 19.98
N GLN A 87 -19.39 -21.02 18.86
CA GLN A 87 -19.80 -21.86 17.73
C GLN A 87 -18.58 -22.20 16.87
N PHE A 88 -18.23 -23.49 16.84
CA PHE A 88 -17.18 -24.03 15.98
C PHE A 88 -17.79 -24.83 14.83
N GLU A 89 -17.29 -24.58 13.62
CA GLU A 89 -17.70 -25.28 12.40
C GLU A 89 -16.48 -25.78 11.63
N LEU A 90 -16.73 -26.52 10.55
CA LEU A 90 -15.71 -27.11 9.70
C LEU A 90 -15.84 -26.53 8.29
N ILE A 91 -14.73 -26.04 7.75
CA ILE A 91 -14.66 -25.61 6.35
C ILE A 91 -13.77 -26.58 5.56
N PRO A 92 -14.23 -27.12 4.42
CA PRO A 92 -13.41 -27.98 3.59
C PRO A 92 -12.29 -27.19 2.90
N VAL A 93 -11.10 -27.78 2.83
CA VAL A 93 -9.93 -27.28 2.13
C VAL A 93 -9.43 -28.33 1.14
N PHE A 94 -9.23 -27.92 -0.11
CA PHE A 94 -8.90 -28.82 -1.21
C PHE A 94 -7.39 -28.96 -1.47
N SER A 95 -6.57 -28.25 -0.71
CA SER A 95 -5.10 -28.35 -0.77
C SER A 95 -4.48 -27.91 0.56
N PRO A 96 -3.19 -28.22 0.82
CA PRO A 96 -2.50 -27.73 2.01
C PRO A 96 -2.49 -26.21 2.14
N VAL A 97 -2.41 -25.51 1.00
CA VAL A 97 -2.46 -24.04 0.90
C VAL A 97 -3.89 -23.47 0.87
N GLY A 98 -4.91 -24.32 0.98
CA GLY A 98 -6.31 -23.91 0.98
C GLY A 98 -6.60 -22.95 2.15
N ALA A 99 -7.35 -21.88 1.86
CA ALA A 99 -7.69 -20.78 2.76
C ALA A 99 -6.53 -19.88 3.22
N GLN A 100 -5.25 -20.25 3.00
CA GLN A 100 -4.10 -19.49 3.49
C GLN A 100 -3.93 -18.11 2.83
N GLY A 101 -4.49 -17.89 1.63
CA GLY A 101 -4.37 -16.61 0.92
C GLY A 101 -5.14 -15.43 1.54
N GLN A 102 -6.00 -15.69 2.53
CA GLN A 102 -6.83 -14.67 3.20
C GLN A 102 -6.59 -14.64 4.71
N VAL A 103 -5.43 -15.16 5.14
CA VAL A 103 -5.01 -15.08 6.54
C VAL A 103 -4.57 -13.65 6.82
N ILE A 104 -5.14 -13.07 7.88
CA ILE A 104 -4.71 -11.77 8.38
C ILE A 104 -3.63 -12.04 9.43
N ASP A 105 -2.38 -11.77 9.07
CA ASP A 105 -1.25 -11.76 9.99
C ASP A 105 -1.19 -10.40 10.69
N ASP A 106 -1.13 -10.42 12.03
CA ASP A 106 -1.01 -9.23 12.88
C ASP A 106 0.18 -8.35 12.45
N LYS A 107 1.25 -8.94 11.91
CA LYS A 107 2.42 -8.19 11.43
C LYS A 107 2.15 -7.38 10.18
N ILE A 108 1.48 -7.99 9.19
CA ILE A 108 1.19 -7.34 7.90
C ILE A 108 0.24 -6.16 8.14
N LEU A 109 -0.76 -6.35 8.99
CA LEU A 109 -1.70 -5.29 9.30
C LEU A 109 -1.04 -4.13 10.06
N ALA A 110 -0.16 -4.41 11.02
CA ALA A 110 0.60 -3.37 11.71
C ALA A 110 1.50 -2.56 10.75
N GLU A 111 2.10 -3.22 9.76
CA GLU A 111 2.87 -2.54 8.71
C GLU A 111 1.98 -1.67 7.82
N GLU A 112 0.80 -2.15 7.43
CA GLU A 112 -0.17 -1.36 6.66
C GLU A 112 -0.70 -0.15 7.44
N GLU A 113 -1.00 -0.31 8.72
CA GLU A 113 -1.42 0.79 9.60
C GLU A 113 -0.32 1.82 9.77
N ALA A 114 0.92 1.37 10.04
CA ALA A 114 2.08 2.24 10.12
C ALA A 114 2.27 3.02 8.80
N LEU A 115 2.12 2.34 7.65
CA LEU A 115 2.18 2.98 6.34
C LEU A 115 1.06 4.03 6.16
N LYS A 116 -0.19 3.68 6.51
CA LYS A 116 -1.34 4.62 6.47
C LYS A 116 -1.10 5.84 7.36
N GLN A 117 -0.57 5.64 8.57
CA GLN A 117 -0.23 6.72 9.48
C GLN A 117 0.90 7.60 8.94
N ASN A 118 1.95 6.99 8.38
CA ASN A 118 3.07 7.72 7.77
C ASN A 118 2.61 8.56 6.57
N ILE A 119 1.72 8.01 5.73
CA ILE A 119 1.08 8.76 4.64
C ILE A 119 0.33 9.97 5.23
N LYS A 120 -0.55 9.77 6.21
CA LYS A 120 -1.31 10.89 6.83
C LYS A 120 -0.40 11.98 7.38
N LYS A 121 0.67 11.59 8.10
CA LYS A 121 1.69 12.52 8.62
C LYS A 121 2.40 13.27 7.48
N GLY A 122 2.85 12.57 6.44
CA GLY A 122 3.49 13.18 5.28
C GLY A 122 2.60 14.20 4.57
N PHE A 123 1.31 13.88 4.36
CA PHE A 123 0.35 14.82 3.77
C PHE A 123 0.07 16.04 4.66
N SER A 124 0.02 15.86 5.99
CA SER A 124 -0.08 16.98 6.94
C SER A 124 1.10 17.93 6.80
N VAL A 125 2.32 17.40 6.81
CA VAL A 125 3.55 18.20 6.69
C VAL A 125 3.58 18.93 5.35
N LEU A 126 3.22 18.25 4.25
CA LEU A 126 3.15 18.88 2.93
C LEU A 126 2.17 20.05 2.90
N ALA A 127 0.98 19.89 3.49
CA ALA A 127 -0.01 20.97 3.56
C ALA A 127 0.54 22.19 4.31
N ASP A 128 1.20 21.98 5.45
CA ASP A 128 1.83 23.04 6.23
C ASP A 128 2.96 23.73 5.45
N CYS A 129 3.80 22.96 4.74
CA CYS A 129 4.86 23.50 3.90
C CYS A 129 4.31 24.35 2.76
N PHE A 130 3.17 23.99 2.18
CA PHE A 130 2.54 24.78 1.11
C PHE A 130 2.09 26.15 1.60
N VAL A 131 1.44 26.19 2.77
CA VAL A 131 0.92 27.44 3.35
C VAL A 131 2.07 28.37 3.73
N ASN A 132 3.17 27.81 4.25
CA ASN A 132 4.35 28.57 4.66
C ASN A 132 5.35 28.83 3.52
N ASN A 133 5.07 28.35 2.30
CA ASN A 133 5.93 28.44 1.13
C ASN A 133 7.34 27.84 1.34
N ASP A 134 7.44 26.75 2.10
CA ASP A 134 8.68 26.04 2.40
C ASP A 134 9.01 25.00 1.32
N GLY A 135 9.69 25.43 0.25
CA GLY A 135 10.14 24.55 -0.82
C GLY A 135 11.24 23.57 -0.41
N ILE A 136 12.01 23.86 0.64
CA ILE A 136 13.16 23.04 1.08
C ILE A 136 12.66 21.74 1.72
N THR A 137 11.67 21.84 2.61
CA THR A 137 11.10 20.66 3.26
C THR A 137 10.38 19.75 2.27
N ILE A 138 9.66 20.32 1.28
CA ILE A 138 9.02 19.53 0.22
C ILE A 138 10.09 18.80 -0.61
N LEU A 139 11.21 19.45 -0.90
CA LEU A 139 12.32 18.85 -1.64
C LEU A 139 12.95 17.68 -0.89
N ARG A 140 13.12 17.82 0.43
CA ARG A 140 13.57 16.72 1.29
C ARG A 140 12.60 15.54 1.23
N LEU A 141 11.31 15.78 1.38
CA LEU A 141 10.29 14.72 1.33
C LEU A 141 10.22 14.03 -0.03
N LEU A 142 10.40 14.76 -1.13
CA LEU A 142 10.44 14.18 -2.48
C LEU A 142 11.67 13.29 -2.70
N THR A 143 12.84 13.72 -2.22
CA THR A 143 14.12 13.04 -2.45
C THR A 143 14.35 11.86 -1.50
N ASP A 144 13.68 11.82 -0.35
CA ASP A 144 13.79 10.74 0.62
C ASP A 144 13.20 9.41 0.09
N PRO A 145 13.99 8.33 -0.03
CA PRO A 145 13.50 7.03 -0.49
C PRO A 145 12.68 6.28 0.56
N SER A 146 12.77 6.64 1.85
CA SER A 146 12.00 6.01 2.93
C SER A 146 10.55 6.49 2.97
N GLU A 147 10.27 7.64 2.34
CA GLU A 147 8.94 8.22 2.32
C GLU A 147 7.99 7.46 1.37
N PRO A 148 6.71 7.32 1.73
CA PRO A 148 5.73 6.64 0.88
C PRO A 148 5.62 7.31 -0.50
N VAL A 149 5.55 6.50 -1.56
CA VAL A 149 5.48 6.98 -2.96
C VAL A 149 4.34 7.99 -3.17
N ARG A 150 3.20 7.82 -2.50
CA ARG A 150 2.07 8.77 -2.58
C ARG A 150 2.42 10.16 -2.06
N VAL A 151 3.18 10.24 -0.95
CA VAL A 151 3.66 11.51 -0.38
C VAL A 151 4.66 12.15 -1.35
N ARG A 152 5.59 11.36 -1.89
CA ARG A 152 6.58 11.82 -2.87
C ARG A 152 5.95 12.34 -4.16
N MET A 153 4.93 11.67 -4.69
CA MET A 153 4.18 12.16 -5.86
C MET A 153 3.52 13.51 -5.58
N LYS A 154 2.90 13.67 -4.40
CA LYS A 154 2.30 14.95 -4.04
C LYS A 154 3.35 16.04 -3.82
N ALA A 155 4.49 15.70 -3.22
CA ALA A 155 5.62 16.60 -3.05
C ALA A 155 6.15 17.10 -4.41
N ALA A 156 6.27 16.23 -5.42
CA ALA A 156 6.66 16.60 -6.77
C ALA A 156 5.70 17.63 -7.40
N GLU A 157 4.39 17.38 -7.30
CA GLU A 157 3.36 18.31 -7.78
C GLU A 157 3.51 19.69 -7.13
N MET A 158 3.65 19.72 -5.80
CA MET A 158 3.74 20.95 -5.01
C MET A 158 5.03 21.72 -5.29
N ILE A 159 6.17 21.04 -5.47
CA ILE A 159 7.42 21.66 -5.92
C ILE A 159 7.25 22.33 -7.27
N GLY A 160 6.49 21.74 -8.20
CA GLY A 160 6.20 22.40 -9.47
C GLY A 160 5.47 23.73 -9.30
N ASP A 161 4.61 23.82 -8.29
CA ASP A 161 3.74 24.97 -8.05
C ASP A 161 4.41 26.07 -7.21
N ILE A 162 5.27 25.73 -6.25
CA ILE A 162 5.92 26.70 -5.36
C ILE A 162 7.46 26.76 -5.48
N GLY A 163 8.11 25.72 -5.97
CA GLY A 163 9.57 25.55 -5.97
C GLY A 163 10.34 26.56 -6.85
N GLU A 164 11.42 27.09 -6.30
CA GLU A 164 12.30 28.03 -6.99
C GLU A 164 13.27 27.33 -7.95
N LEU A 165 14.06 28.10 -8.70
CA LEU A 165 15.03 27.55 -9.68
C LEU A 165 16.05 26.59 -9.04
N GLU A 166 16.41 26.83 -7.78
CA GLU A 166 17.35 26.00 -7.01
C GLU A 166 16.81 24.58 -6.76
N ALA A 167 15.49 24.38 -6.84
CA ALA A 167 14.88 23.07 -6.67
C ALA A 167 15.07 22.14 -7.88
N ILE A 168 15.39 22.67 -9.07
CA ILE A 168 15.48 21.90 -10.32
C ILE A 168 16.67 20.95 -10.31
N GLU A 169 17.86 21.42 -9.93
CA GLU A 169 19.08 20.63 -10.03
C GLU A 169 19.07 19.39 -9.10
N PRO A 170 18.61 19.47 -7.83
CA PRO A 170 18.50 18.31 -6.97
C PRO A 170 17.55 17.22 -7.47
N ILE A 171 16.41 17.60 -8.06
CA ILE A 171 15.41 16.63 -8.55
C ILE A 171 15.78 16.08 -9.93
N ARG A 172 16.46 16.86 -10.77
CA ARG A 172 16.89 16.44 -12.12
C ARG A 172 17.99 15.38 -12.07
N ASN A 173 18.88 15.48 -11.09
CA ASN A 173 20.01 14.56 -10.94
C ASN A 173 19.63 13.25 -10.23
N LEU A 174 18.43 13.17 -9.65
CA LEU A 174 17.96 11.97 -8.96
C LEU A 174 17.23 11.03 -9.93
N LYS A 175 17.52 9.73 -9.84
CA LYS A 175 16.76 8.70 -10.57
C LYS A 175 15.66 8.14 -9.68
N PHE A 176 14.40 8.34 -10.07
CA PHE A 176 13.26 7.77 -9.37
C PHE A 176 12.97 6.37 -9.94
N GLY A 177 12.95 5.34 -9.09
CA GLY A 177 12.68 3.95 -9.53
C GLY A 177 11.25 3.71 -10.05
N ASN A 178 10.33 4.66 -9.84
CA ASN A 178 8.95 4.60 -10.30
C ASN A 178 8.74 5.55 -11.48
N GLN A 179 8.33 5.00 -12.63
CA GLN A 179 8.12 5.76 -13.87
C GLN A 179 7.10 6.90 -13.68
N ARG A 180 5.99 6.66 -12.98
CA ARG A 180 4.98 7.70 -12.74
C ARG A 180 5.51 8.84 -11.89
N LEU A 181 6.37 8.53 -10.91
CA LEU A 181 7.02 9.54 -10.09
C LEU A 181 8.02 10.36 -10.92
N GLN A 182 8.78 9.71 -11.80
CA GLN A 182 9.69 10.39 -12.72
C GLN A 182 8.93 11.35 -13.65
N GLU A 183 7.84 10.89 -14.27
CA GLU A 183 6.99 11.72 -15.14
C GLU A 183 6.43 12.94 -14.39
N GLN A 184 6.04 12.77 -13.12
CA GLN A 184 5.58 13.88 -12.27
C GLN A 184 6.69 14.88 -11.95
N VAL A 185 7.91 14.40 -11.68
CA VAL A 185 9.07 15.26 -11.44
C VAL A 185 9.45 16.04 -12.70
N ASP A 186 9.46 15.39 -13.86
CA ASP A 186 9.75 16.03 -15.15
C ASP A 186 8.69 17.11 -15.47
N ALA A 187 7.42 16.84 -15.15
CA ALA A 187 6.34 17.82 -15.24
C ALA A 187 6.53 18.99 -14.27
N ALA A 188 6.98 18.73 -13.03
CA ALA A 188 7.29 19.76 -12.04
C ALA A 188 8.43 20.68 -12.50
N ILE A 189 9.51 20.11 -13.04
CA ILE A 189 10.64 20.87 -13.62
C ILE A 189 10.15 21.76 -14.76
N SER A 190 9.30 21.22 -15.63
CA SER A 190 8.71 21.97 -16.75
C SER A 190 7.87 23.16 -16.26
N LYS A 191 7.03 22.95 -15.23
CA LYS A 191 6.26 24.03 -14.59
C LYS A 191 7.16 25.13 -14.00
N ILE A 192 8.25 24.76 -13.32
CA ILE A 192 9.19 25.75 -12.75
C ILE A 192 9.82 26.58 -13.89
N HIS A 193 10.27 25.92 -14.96
CA HIS A 193 10.83 26.62 -16.12
C HIS A 193 9.84 27.59 -16.77
N GLU A 194 8.57 27.20 -16.92
CA GLU A 194 7.52 28.05 -17.45
C GLU A 194 7.30 29.29 -16.57
N ARG A 195 7.20 29.10 -15.24
CA ARG A 195 6.98 30.19 -14.28
C ARG A 195 8.10 31.22 -14.26
N PHE A 196 9.35 30.79 -14.39
CA PHE A 196 10.53 31.67 -14.41
C PHE A 196 10.98 32.09 -15.82
N PHE A 197 10.27 31.69 -16.87
CA PHE A 197 10.64 31.92 -18.27
C PHE A 197 12.08 31.45 -18.59
N THR A 198 12.47 30.31 -18.02
CA THR A 198 13.78 29.67 -18.22
C THR A 198 13.64 28.37 -19.01
N ARG A 199 14.78 27.79 -19.38
CA ARG A 199 14.91 26.46 -19.96
C ARG A 199 16.34 25.96 -19.75
N GLU A 200 16.57 24.67 -19.93
CA GLU A 200 17.91 24.10 -19.92
C GLU A 200 18.64 24.35 -21.25
N CYS A 201 19.94 24.61 -21.18
CA CYS A 201 20.80 24.72 -22.35
C CYS A 201 21.03 23.33 -22.96
N PRO A 202 20.76 23.11 -24.26
CA PRO A 202 20.90 21.79 -24.89
C PRO A 202 22.35 21.28 -24.96
N PHE A 203 23.34 22.14 -24.72
CA PHE A 203 24.75 21.79 -24.79
C PHE A 203 25.43 21.57 -23.43
N CYS A 204 25.02 22.31 -22.40
CA CYS A 204 25.66 22.27 -21.09
C CYS A 204 24.69 22.10 -19.93
N ALA A 205 23.41 21.86 -20.20
CA ALA A 205 22.32 21.68 -19.22
C ALA A 205 22.04 22.85 -18.25
N GLU A 206 22.86 23.89 -18.27
CA GLU A 206 22.67 25.10 -17.46
C GLU A 206 21.32 25.80 -17.71
N ILE A 207 20.74 26.36 -16.65
CA ILE A 207 19.48 27.09 -16.71
C ILE A 207 19.71 28.46 -17.38
N ILE A 208 19.10 28.64 -18.55
CA ILE A 208 19.16 29.88 -19.33
C ILE A 208 17.77 30.48 -19.50
N LYS A 209 17.70 31.79 -19.79
CA LYS A 209 16.43 32.44 -20.14
C LYS A 209 15.90 31.86 -21.46
N LYS A 210 14.58 31.66 -21.57
CA LYS A 210 13.94 31.11 -22.78
C LYS A 210 14.22 31.93 -24.04
N ARG A 211 14.40 33.25 -23.89
CA ARG A 211 14.76 34.20 -24.97
C ARG A 211 16.26 34.33 -25.25
N ALA A 212 17.12 33.58 -24.55
CA ALA A 212 18.55 33.67 -24.76
C ALA A 212 18.91 33.18 -26.17
N LYS A 213 19.67 33.98 -26.91
CA LYS A 213 20.24 33.60 -28.21
C LYS A 213 21.61 32.93 -28.05
N VAL A 214 22.39 33.32 -27.04
CA VAL A 214 23.70 32.74 -26.75
C VAL A 214 23.72 32.32 -25.29
N CYS A 215 24.19 31.11 -25.02
CA CYS A 215 24.38 30.64 -23.64
C CYS A 215 25.57 31.36 -23.00
N LYS A 216 25.36 31.96 -21.83
CA LYS A 216 26.44 32.66 -21.10
C LYS A 216 27.49 31.72 -20.49
N HIS A 217 27.17 30.43 -20.36
CA HIS A 217 28.03 29.45 -19.72
C HIS A 217 28.96 28.77 -20.74
N CYS A 218 28.40 28.27 -21.85
CA CYS A 218 29.18 27.55 -22.87
C CYS A 218 29.48 28.37 -24.14
N GLY A 219 28.93 29.58 -24.27
CA GLY A 219 29.17 30.48 -25.41
C GLY A 219 28.52 30.05 -26.73
N LYS A 220 27.79 28.94 -26.77
CA LYS A 220 27.15 28.42 -27.98
C LYS A 220 25.85 29.17 -28.30
N ASP A 221 25.54 29.27 -29.60
CA ASP A 221 24.27 29.77 -30.10
C ASP A 221 23.16 28.76 -29.75
N VAL A 222 22.13 29.25 -29.08
CA VAL A 222 20.95 28.52 -28.62
C VAL A 222 19.66 29.10 -29.24
N ALA A 223 19.77 30.02 -30.21
CA ALA A 223 18.62 30.59 -30.89
C ALA A 223 17.93 29.53 -31.78
N GLY A 224 16.63 29.32 -31.56
CA GLY A 224 15.81 28.43 -32.41
C GLY A 224 15.86 26.93 -32.07
N GLN A 225 16.64 26.54 -31.06
CA GLN A 225 16.50 25.26 -30.36
C GLN A 225 15.62 25.44 -29.14
#